data_AF-A0A9P5ZM73-F1
#
_entry.id   AF-A0A9P5ZM73-F1
#
_cell.length_a   1.000
_cell.length_b   1.000
_cell.length_c   1.000
_cell.angle_alpha   90.00
_cell.angle_beta   90.00
_cell.angle_gamma   90.00
#
_symmetry.space_group_name_H-M   'P 1'
#
loop_
_entity.id
_entity.type
_entity.pdbx_description
1 polymer ?
#
loop_
_entity_poly.entity_id
_entity_poly.type
_entity_poly.pdbx_seq_one_letter_code
_entity_poly.pdbx_strand_id
1 'polypeptide(L)'
;MWAKNYLKTSKEHLQWAYFADEIMAINVPKSEEGVSLNLRINPLMQSWCTTTRKDGKGNPKFLQDMMGAIKRYNVCLEAITLTWEALQEMPIWYHEEANLRIRLLAKSRAALCLRNNHQIRTVGDTKDLAGKLTKRDHKRRAACQCGDCRAIRQHTGCEALYMCTNKASELLETLPEK
;
A
#
# COMPACT_ATOMS: atom_id res chain seq x y z
N MET A 1 4.78 -20.15 18.28
CA MET A 1 3.89 -19.01 18.59
C MET A 1 3.53 -18.33 17.27
N TRP A 2 2.28 -18.45 16.80
CA TRP A 2 1.89 -18.14 15.40
C TRP A 2 2.06 -16.66 15.02
N ALA A 3 1.70 -15.72 15.91
CA ALA A 3 1.85 -14.29 15.66
C ALA A 3 3.32 -13.86 15.46
N LYS A 4 4.25 -14.39 16.27
CA LYS A 4 5.69 -14.12 16.13
C LYS A 4 6.24 -14.63 14.79
N ASN A 5 5.73 -15.76 14.31
CA ASN A 5 6.12 -16.34 13.02
C ASN A 5 5.50 -15.60 11.83
N TYR A 6 4.29 -15.05 11.99
CA TYR A 6 3.61 -14.23 10.99
C TYR A 6 4.30 -12.89 10.74
N LEU A 7 4.83 -12.28 11.81
CA LEU A 7 5.51 -10.99 11.77
C LEU A 7 6.92 -11.03 11.15
N LYS A 8 7.43 -12.22 10.77
CA LYS A 8 8.77 -12.34 10.18
C LYS A 8 8.75 -11.91 8.71
N THR A 9 9.07 -10.65 8.43
CA THR A 9 9.18 -10.08 7.09
C THR A 9 10.60 -10.27 6.50
N SER A 10 10.90 -11.41 5.88
CA SER A 10 12.11 -11.62 5.01
C SER A 10 12.04 -12.97 4.27
N LYS A 11 13.15 -13.46 3.68
CA LYS A 11 13.30 -14.78 3.01
C LYS A 11 12.80 -16.00 3.82
N GLU A 12 12.52 -15.82 5.11
CA GLU A 12 11.88 -16.82 5.97
C GLU A 12 10.35 -16.69 6.03
N HIS A 13 9.71 -15.85 5.19
CA HIS A 13 8.26 -15.69 5.17
C HIS A 13 7.65 -17.05 4.90
N LEU A 14 7.10 -17.63 5.96
CA LEU A 14 6.59 -18.99 5.90
C LEU A 14 5.44 -19.00 4.91
N GLN A 15 5.38 -19.99 4.03
CA GLN A 15 4.36 -20.06 2.98
C GLN A 15 2.94 -19.84 3.51
N TRP A 16 2.65 -20.31 4.73
CA TRP A 16 1.36 -20.11 5.39
C TRP A 16 0.99 -18.63 5.61
N ALA A 17 1.95 -17.73 5.81
CA ALA A 17 1.70 -16.30 6.03
C ALA A 17 1.13 -15.63 4.77
N TYR A 18 1.60 -16.01 3.57
CA TYR A 18 0.98 -15.59 2.31
C TYR A 18 -0.47 -16.08 2.20
N PHE A 19 -0.74 -17.34 2.56
CA PHE A 19 -2.11 -17.84 2.60
C PHE A 19 -2.95 -17.09 3.64
N ALA A 20 -2.39 -16.75 4.80
CA ALA A 20 -3.08 -15.99 5.83
C ALA A 20 -3.46 -14.59 5.32
N ASP A 21 -2.54 -13.89 4.65
CA ASP A 21 -2.76 -12.58 4.03
C ASP A 21 -3.92 -12.62 3.03
N GLU A 22 -3.89 -13.58 2.10
CA GLU A 22 -4.96 -13.76 1.09
C GLU A 22 -6.31 -14.07 1.71
N ILE A 23 -6.35 -14.99 2.70
CA ILE A 23 -7.60 -15.31 3.41
C ILE A 23 -8.14 -14.06 4.12
N MET A 24 -7.27 -13.27 4.76
CA MET A 24 -7.68 -12.04 5.44
C MET A 24 -8.11 -10.93 4.48
N ALA A 25 -7.48 -10.84 3.31
CA ALA A 25 -7.80 -9.89 2.25
C ALA A 25 -9.18 -10.16 1.61
N ILE A 26 -9.55 -11.44 1.47
CA ILE A 26 -10.89 -11.84 1.00
C ILE A 26 -11.95 -11.55 2.06
N ASN A 27 -11.66 -11.86 3.32
CA ASN A 27 -12.64 -11.80 4.41
C ASN A 27 -12.65 -10.45 5.13
N VAL A 28 -13.09 -9.38 4.46
CA VAL A 28 -13.22 -8.04 5.06
C VAL A 28 -14.65 -7.71 5.51
N PRO A 29 -14.82 -6.84 6.53
CA PRO A 29 -16.13 -6.30 6.86
C PRO A 29 -16.66 -5.39 5.75
N LYS A 30 -17.98 -5.18 5.71
CA LYS A 30 -18.65 -4.30 4.73
C LYS A 30 -18.05 -2.88 4.66
N SER A 31 -17.51 -2.37 5.77
CA SER A 31 -16.87 -1.05 5.81
C SER A 31 -15.61 -0.95 4.92
N GLU A 32 -14.98 -2.07 4.58
CA GLU A 32 -13.74 -2.13 3.78
C GLU A 32 -13.97 -2.69 2.37
N GLU A 33 -15.23 -2.93 1.97
CA GLU A 33 -15.58 -3.40 0.63
C GLU A 33 -15.11 -2.45 -0.47
N GLY A 34 -15.03 -1.15 -0.17
CA GLY A 34 -14.51 -0.12 -1.08
C GLY A 34 -13.00 -0.15 -1.31
N VAL A 35 -12.23 -0.93 -0.55
CA VAL A 35 -10.80 -1.16 -0.78
C VAL A 35 -10.66 -2.30 -1.78
N SER A 36 -10.04 -2.09 -2.94
CA SER A 36 -9.90 -3.16 -3.94
C SER A 36 -9.05 -4.33 -3.41
N LEU A 37 -9.42 -5.57 -3.75
CA LEU A 37 -8.76 -6.79 -3.26
C LEU A 37 -7.24 -6.79 -3.51
N ASN A 38 -6.82 -6.37 -4.70
CA ASN A 38 -5.40 -6.29 -5.11
C ASN A 38 -4.56 -5.24 -4.34
N LEU A 39 -5.19 -4.45 -3.47
CA LEU A 39 -4.52 -3.48 -2.60
C LEU A 39 -4.49 -3.94 -1.14
N ARG A 40 -5.19 -5.03 -0.81
CA ARG A 40 -5.24 -5.60 0.53
C ARG A 40 -4.08 -6.59 0.67
N ILE A 41 -2.90 -6.08 0.99
CA ILE A 41 -1.66 -6.85 1.04
C ILE A 41 -1.48 -7.44 2.43
N ASN A 42 -1.42 -6.58 3.46
CA ASN A 42 -1.17 -7.03 4.82
C ASN A 42 -1.92 -6.14 5.82
N PRO A 43 -2.79 -6.70 6.69
CA PRO A 43 -3.62 -5.93 7.62
C PRO A 43 -2.86 -5.38 8.85
N LEU A 44 -1.56 -5.64 8.97
CA LEU A 44 -0.69 -5.04 10.00
C LEU A 44 0.14 -3.88 9.47
N MET A 45 0.35 -3.83 8.15
CA MET A 45 1.07 -2.74 7.49
C MET A 45 0.12 -1.71 6.87
N GLN A 46 -1.19 -1.99 6.91
CA GLN A 46 -2.22 -1.17 6.29
C GLN A 46 -3.44 -1.03 7.19
N SER A 47 -4.03 0.16 7.14
CA SER A 47 -5.17 0.63 7.92
C SER A 47 -6.52 -0.03 7.59
N TRP A 48 -6.59 -0.95 6.61
CA TRP A 48 -7.81 -1.72 6.34
C TRP A 48 -7.92 -2.89 7.32
N CYS A 49 -9.15 -3.22 7.73
CA CYS A 49 -9.38 -4.31 8.69
C CYS A 49 -9.90 -5.58 8.02
N THR A 50 -9.43 -6.73 8.51
CA THR A 50 -10.05 -8.04 8.23
C THR A 50 -11.14 -8.39 9.25
N THR A 51 -12.00 -9.36 8.92
CA THR A 51 -13.11 -9.79 9.78
C THR A 51 -12.59 -10.55 11.00
N THR A 52 -12.92 -10.06 12.19
CA THR A 52 -12.56 -10.70 13.47
C THR A 52 -13.75 -11.30 14.21
N ARG A 53 -14.94 -11.31 13.59
CA ARG A 53 -16.17 -11.80 14.23
C ARG A 53 -16.23 -13.32 14.25
N LYS A 54 -16.77 -13.87 15.35
CA LYS A 54 -16.90 -15.31 15.62
C LYS A 54 -18.09 -15.98 14.92
N ASP A 55 -18.80 -15.28 14.04
CA ASP A 55 -20.08 -15.69 13.44
C ASP A 55 -19.93 -16.71 12.28
N GLY A 56 -18.77 -17.36 12.16
CA GLY A 56 -18.54 -18.50 11.26
C GLY A 56 -18.46 -18.17 9.77
N LYS A 57 -18.79 -16.94 9.35
CA LYS A 57 -18.73 -16.45 7.97
C LYS A 57 -17.54 -15.49 7.76
N GLY A 58 -16.32 -15.99 7.98
CA GLY A 58 -15.13 -15.17 7.83
C GLY A 58 -13.84 -15.95 8.01
N ASN A 59 -12.82 -15.30 8.57
CA ASN A 59 -11.51 -15.90 8.76
C ASN A 59 -11.56 -17.17 9.63
N PRO A 60 -10.72 -18.18 9.36
CA PRO A 60 -10.45 -19.28 10.27
C PRO A 60 -10.19 -18.82 11.71
N LYS A 61 -10.66 -19.61 12.69
CA LYS A 61 -10.60 -19.27 14.12
C LYS A 61 -9.20 -18.85 14.58
N PHE A 62 -8.16 -19.54 14.10
CA PHE A 62 -6.77 -19.24 14.47
C PHE A 62 -6.32 -17.85 13.99
N LEU A 63 -6.74 -17.40 12.81
CA LEU A 63 -6.44 -16.05 12.30
C LEU A 63 -7.21 -14.99 13.09
N GLN A 64 -8.46 -15.27 13.47
CA GLN A 64 -9.23 -14.37 14.33
C GLN A 64 -8.56 -14.20 15.69
N ASP A 65 -8.07 -15.29 16.29
CA ASP A 65 -7.37 -15.26 17.57
C ASP A 65 -6.01 -14.56 17.46
N MET A 66 -5.29 -14.78 16.36
CA MET A 66 -4.02 -14.09 16.07
C MET A 66 -4.23 -12.58 15.95
N MET A 67 -5.16 -12.14 15.10
CA MET A 67 -5.47 -10.72 14.92
C MET A 67 -6.05 -10.09 16.20
N GLY A 68 -6.85 -10.86 16.96
CA GLY A 68 -7.36 -10.44 18.26
C GLY A 68 -6.26 -10.24 19.29
N ALA A 69 -5.27 -11.13 19.33
CA ALA A 69 -4.09 -11.00 20.20
C ALA A 69 -3.23 -9.81 19.79
N ILE A 70 -2.93 -9.66 18.49
CA ILE A 70 -2.16 -8.54 17.96
C ILE A 70 -2.79 -7.20 18.37
N LYS A 71 -4.10 -7.03 18.15
CA LYS A 71 -4.82 -5.82 18.55
C LYS A 71 -4.84 -5.62 20.07
N ARG A 72 -5.11 -6.68 20.85
CA ARG A 72 -5.22 -6.59 22.32
C ARG A 72 -3.90 -6.19 22.97
N TYR A 73 -2.79 -6.71 22.46
CA TYR A 73 -1.46 -6.43 23.00
C TYR A 73 -0.74 -5.30 22.27
N ASN A 74 -1.45 -4.57 21.39
CA ASN A 74 -0.91 -3.49 20.56
C ASN A 74 0.41 -3.89 19.86
N VAL A 75 0.45 -5.10 19.31
CA VAL A 75 1.63 -5.61 18.59
C VAL A 75 1.70 -4.89 17.26
N CYS A 76 2.59 -3.91 17.15
CA CYS A 76 2.91 -3.24 15.90
C CYS A 76 4.29 -3.68 15.40
N LEU A 77 4.56 -3.40 14.12
CA LEU A 77 5.93 -3.46 13.59
C LEU A 77 6.71 -2.26 14.14
N GLU A 78 7.18 -2.38 15.39
CA GLU A 78 7.99 -1.35 16.00
C GLU A 78 9.44 -1.46 15.49
N ALA A 79 9.82 -0.46 14.70
CA ALA A 79 11.10 -0.40 14.04
C ALA A 79 12.16 0.24 14.95
N ILE A 80 12.82 -0.55 15.80
CA ILE A 80 14.01 -0.03 16.51
C ILE A 80 15.09 0.37 15.47
N THR A 81 15.16 -0.33 14.33
CA THR A 81 15.85 0.11 13.10
C THR A 81 15.33 -0.66 11.90
N LEU A 82 14.36 -0.12 11.15
CA LEU A 82 14.07 -0.62 9.81
C LEU A 82 15.11 -0.08 8.82
N THR A 83 15.67 -0.96 8.01
CA THR A 83 16.55 -0.59 6.90
C THR A 83 15.79 0.28 5.89
N TRP A 84 16.49 1.13 5.15
CA TRP A 84 15.87 1.94 4.09
C TRP A 84 15.14 1.08 3.06
N GLU A 85 15.71 -0.06 2.71
CA GLU A 85 15.17 -1.03 1.76
C GLU A 85 13.81 -1.58 2.24
N ALA A 86 13.76 -2.07 3.47
CA ALA A 86 12.52 -2.56 4.08
C ALA A 86 11.41 -1.48 4.13
N LEU A 87 11.78 -0.22 4.37
CA LEU A 87 10.82 0.89 4.35
C LEU A 87 10.30 1.20 2.95
N GLN A 88 11.12 1.01 1.92
CA GLN A 88 10.69 1.16 0.54
C GLN A 88 9.76 0.03 0.09
N GLU A 89 9.89 -1.18 0.64
CA GLU A 89 9.02 -2.32 0.32
C GLU A 89 7.63 -2.23 0.98
N MET A 90 7.44 -1.33 1.95
CA MET A 90 6.14 -1.17 2.62
C MET A 90 5.05 -0.75 1.64
N PRO A 91 3.79 -1.21 1.84
CA PRO A 91 2.68 -0.84 0.99
C PRO A 91 2.37 0.65 1.14
N ILE A 92 2.32 1.40 0.03
CA ILE A 92 1.95 2.82 0.09
C ILE A 92 0.45 2.99 0.32
N TRP A 93 -0.38 2.13 -0.30
CA TRP A 93 -1.83 2.29 -0.23
C TRP A 93 -2.35 1.91 1.14
N TYR A 94 -3.14 2.79 1.75
CA TYR A 94 -3.70 2.55 3.07
C TYR A 94 -2.65 2.27 4.15
N HIS A 95 -1.40 2.73 3.98
CA HIS A 95 -0.30 2.52 4.94
C HIS A 95 -0.76 2.79 6.38
N GLU A 96 -0.38 1.92 7.33
CA GLU A 96 -0.86 1.97 8.72
C GLU A 96 -0.54 3.30 9.41
N GLU A 97 0.73 3.71 9.35
CA GLU A 97 1.19 4.98 9.93
C GLU A 97 0.79 6.23 9.13
N ALA A 98 0.11 6.09 7.98
CA ALA A 98 -0.30 7.25 7.22
C ALA A 98 -1.48 7.95 7.88
N ASN A 99 -1.51 9.28 7.80
CA ASN A 99 -2.66 10.03 8.28
C ASN A 99 -3.94 9.67 7.47
N LEU A 100 -5.11 9.94 8.07
CA LEU A 100 -6.42 9.56 7.51
C LEU A 100 -6.71 10.10 6.10
N ARG A 101 -5.98 11.14 5.65
CA ARG A 101 -6.12 11.71 4.30
C ARG A 101 -5.80 10.68 3.22
N ILE A 102 -5.00 9.66 3.50
CA ILE A 102 -4.64 8.62 2.54
C ILE A 102 -5.86 7.92 1.93
N ARG A 103 -6.92 7.70 2.71
CA ARG A 103 -8.17 7.09 2.25
C ARG A 103 -8.93 7.98 1.28
N LEU A 104 -8.78 9.30 1.40
CA LEU A 104 -9.35 10.28 0.46
C LEU A 104 -8.55 10.32 -0.84
N LEU A 105 -7.21 10.29 -0.75
CA LEU A 105 -6.31 10.33 -1.91
C LEU A 105 -6.47 9.12 -2.82
N ALA A 106 -6.76 7.95 -2.24
CA ALA A 106 -6.90 6.68 -2.94
C ALA A 106 -8.05 6.64 -3.98
N LYS A 107 -8.99 7.59 -3.97
CA LYS A 107 -10.18 7.56 -4.85
C LYS A 107 -10.06 8.39 -6.12
N SER A 108 -9.04 9.23 -6.25
CA SER A 108 -8.89 10.15 -7.40
C SER A 108 -8.59 9.42 -8.72
N ARG A 109 -8.88 10.06 -9.87
CA ARG A 109 -8.50 9.54 -11.21
C ARG A 109 -6.98 9.31 -11.32
N ALA A 110 -6.18 10.21 -10.74
CA ALA A 110 -4.74 10.04 -10.66
C ALA A 110 -4.38 8.79 -9.84
N ALA A 111 -5.02 8.56 -8.69
CA ALA A 111 -4.80 7.36 -7.90
C ALA A 111 -5.24 6.07 -8.61
N LEU A 112 -6.30 6.10 -9.43
CA LEU A 112 -6.67 4.97 -10.30
C LEU A 112 -5.57 4.70 -11.34
N CYS A 113 -5.04 5.75 -11.98
CA CYS A 113 -3.92 5.61 -12.92
C CYS A 113 -2.66 5.07 -12.23
N LEU A 114 -2.33 5.55 -11.03
CA LEU A 114 -1.21 5.04 -10.23
C LEU A 114 -1.34 3.54 -9.96
N ARG A 115 -2.55 3.07 -9.64
CA ARG A 115 -2.80 1.67 -9.30
C ARG A 115 -2.81 0.74 -10.51
N ASN A 116 -3.46 1.17 -11.59
CA ASN A 116 -3.78 0.31 -12.73
C ASN A 116 -2.74 0.40 -13.84
N ASN A 117 -2.26 1.62 -14.14
CA ASN A 117 -1.36 1.87 -15.27
C ASN A 117 0.10 1.88 -14.82
N HIS A 118 0.40 2.58 -13.72
CA HIS A 118 1.76 2.63 -13.17
C HIS A 118 2.06 1.47 -12.22
N GLN A 119 1.05 0.69 -11.84
CA GLN A 119 1.17 -0.48 -10.95
C GLN A 119 1.87 -0.18 -9.62
N ILE A 120 1.74 1.04 -9.11
CA ILE A 120 2.35 1.45 -7.83
C ILE A 120 1.77 0.60 -6.69
N ARG A 121 2.65 -0.04 -5.91
CA ARG A 121 2.29 -0.82 -4.72
C ARG A 121 3.06 -0.37 -3.48
N THR A 122 4.31 0.01 -3.64
CA THR A 122 5.23 0.25 -2.53
C THR A 122 5.56 1.74 -2.33
N VAL A 123 6.10 2.08 -1.16
CA VAL A 123 6.65 3.41 -0.87
C VAL A 123 7.81 3.73 -1.84
N GLY A 124 8.64 2.73 -2.16
CA GLY A 124 9.72 2.82 -3.14
C GLY A 124 9.22 3.23 -4.52
N ASP A 125 8.25 2.50 -5.07
CA ASP A 125 7.64 2.80 -6.37
C ASP A 125 7.11 4.24 -6.42
N THR A 126 6.49 4.67 -5.32
CA THR A 126 5.88 6.00 -5.19
C THR A 126 6.93 7.09 -5.18
N LYS A 127 8.03 6.89 -4.42
CA LYS A 127 9.18 7.80 -4.37
C LYS A 127 9.84 7.93 -5.75
N ASP A 128 10.07 6.81 -6.42
CA ASP A 128 10.67 6.79 -7.75
C ASP A 128 9.82 7.56 -8.76
N LEU A 129 8.50 7.35 -8.74
CA LEU A 129 7.59 8.08 -9.63
C LEU A 129 7.54 9.58 -9.32
N ALA A 130 7.46 9.96 -8.04
CA ALA A 130 7.43 11.36 -7.61
C ALA A 130 8.69 12.12 -8.08
N GLY A 131 9.85 11.43 -8.12
CA GLY A 131 11.12 11.99 -8.58
C GLY A 131 11.31 12.11 -10.11
N LYS A 132 10.41 11.59 -10.95
CA LYS A 132 10.65 11.50 -12.42
C LYS A 132 10.56 12.83 -13.17
N LEU A 133 9.93 13.88 -12.62
CA LEU A 133 9.71 15.15 -13.32
C LEU A 133 10.74 16.24 -12.99
N THR A 134 12.00 15.84 -12.80
CA THR A 134 13.08 16.75 -12.35
C THR A 134 13.82 17.47 -13.49
N LYS A 135 13.57 17.11 -14.75
CA LYS A 135 14.24 17.75 -15.90
C LYS A 135 13.66 19.13 -16.23
N ARG A 136 14.54 20.08 -16.58
CA ARG A 136 14.21 21.47 -16.96
C ARG A 136 13.22 21.57 -18.14
N ASP A 137 13.19 20.57 -19.03
CA ASP A 137 12.33 20.58 -20.21
C ASP A 137 10.88 20.14 -19.94
N HIS A 138 10.58 19.69 -18.71
CA HIS A 138 9.22 19.31 -18.36
C HIS A 138 8.30 20.53 -18.27
N LYS A 139 7.17 20.47 -18.98
CA LYS A 139 6.07 21.43 -18.87
C LYS A 139 4.88 20.79 -18.17
N ARG A 140 4.30 21.49 -17.18
CA ARG A 140 3.09 21.09 -16.43
C ARG A 140 1.82 21.11 -17.28
N ARG A 141 1.73 20.21 -18.26
CA ARG A 141 0.58 20.02 -19.14
C ARG A 141 0.38 18.53 -19.41
N ALA A 142 -0.85 18.11 -19.66
CA ALA A 142 -1.19 16.70 -19.88
C ALA A 142 -0.34 16.08 -21.02
N ALA A 143 -0.34 16.73 -22.19
CA ALA A 143 0.43 16.31 -23.36
C ALA A 143 1.88 16.86 -23.35
N CYS A 144 2.60 16.72 -22.23
CA CYS A 144 4.03 17.02 -22.24
C CYS A 144 4.77 16.10 -23.22
N GLN A 145 5.76 16.65 -23.93
CA GLN A 145 6.48 16.00 -25.03
C GLN A 145 7.95 15.72 -24.71
N CYS A 146 8.39 15.98 -23.47
CA CYS A 146 9.75 15.61 -23.05
C CYS A 146 9.94 14.09 -23.09
N GLY A 147 11.20 13.64 -23.19
CA GLY A 147 11.55 12.22 -23.33
C GLY A 147 10.90 11.35 -22.26
N ASP A 148 10.95 11.77 -20.99
CA ASP A 148 10.43 10.98 -19.86
C ASP A 148 8.89 10.82 -19.93
N CYS A 149 8.18 11.92 -20.21
CA CYS A 149 6.72 11.87 -20.37
C CYS A 149 6.31 11.00 -21.57
N ARG A 150 7.07 11.05 -22.67
CA ARG A 150 6.78 10.23 -23.86
C ARG A 150 7.00 8.75 -23.57
N ALA A 151 8.14 8.39 -23.00
CA ALA A 151 8.47 7.01 -22.66
C ALA A 151 7.43 6.43 -21.70
N ILE A 152 7.09 7.15 -20.63
CA ILE A 152 6.10 6.68 -19.66
C ILE A 152 4.72 6.55 -20.28
N ARG A 153 4.27 7.52 -21.09
CA ARG A 153 2.98 7.42 -21.79
C ARG A 153 2.92 6.20 -22.72
N GLN A 154 4.02 5.90 -23.43
CA GLN A 154 4.09 4.73 -24.31
C GLN A 154 4.04 3.41 -23.55
N HIS A 155 4.68 3.33 -22.37
CA HIS A 155 4.71 2.10 -21.59
C HIS A 155 3.50 1.87 -20.70
N THR A 156 2.89 2.93 -20.15
CA THR A 156 1.80 2.80 -19.16
C THR A 156 0.43 3.28 -19.68
N GLY A 157 0.39 3.97 -20.83
CA GLY A 157 -0.84 4.62 -21.30
C GLY A 157 -1.26 5.83 -20.45
N CYS A 158 -0.38 6.35 -19.58
CA CYS A 158 -0.69 7.50 -18.74
C CYS A 158 -0.84 8.79 -19.58
N GLU A 159 -2.02 9.39 -19.53
CA GLU A 159 -2.35 10.60 -20.29
C GLU A 159 -1.64 11.84 -19.75
N ALA A 160 -1.51 11.95 -18.42
CA ALA A 160 -1.01 13.14 -17.73
C ALA A 160 -0.09 12.79 -16.56
N LEU A 161 1.21 12.63 -16.85
CA LEU A 161 2.21 12.21 -15.87
C LEU A 161 2.31 13.18 -14.66
N TYR A 162 2.21 14.50 -14.88
CA TYR A 162 2.30 15.49 -13.81
C TYR A 162 1.22 15.31 -12.74
N MET A 163 0.01 14.86 -13.11
CA MET A 163 -1.04 14.59 -12.13
C MET A 163 -0.69 13.38 -11.27
N CYS A 164 -0.08 12.36 -11.88
CA CYS A 164 0.30 11.13 -11.20
C CYS A 164 1.49 11.37 -10.26
N THR A 165 2.50 12.15 -10.68
CA THR A 165 3.62 12.51 -9.81
C THR A 165 3.19 13.40 -8.66
N ASN A 166 2.32 14.39 -8.90
CA ASN A 166 1.79 15.21 -7.81
C ASN A 166 0.99 14.36 -6.82
N LYS A 167 0.17 13.42 -7.32
CA LYS A 167 -0.56 12.50 -6.45
C LYS A 167 0.38 11.58 -5.67
N ALA A 168 1.48 11.12 -6.27
CA ALA A 168 2.50 10.34 -5.59
C ALA A 168 3.18 11.15 -4.46
N SER A 169 3.52 12.41 -4.71
CA SER A 169 4.02 13.32 -3.67
C SER A 169 3.02 13.50 -2.54
N GLU A 170 1.75 13.75 -2.85
CA GLU A 170 0.70 13.88 -1.82
C GLU A 170 0.53 12.59 -0.99
N LEU A 171 0.74 11.40 -1.57
CA LEU A 171 0.72 10.14 -0.82
C LEU A 171 1.92 10.04 0.13
N LEU A 172 3.11 10.41 -0.33
CA LEU A 172 4.31 10.40 0.52
C LEU A 172 4.20 11.40 1.68
N GLU A 173 3.58 12.56 1.46
CA GLU A 173 3.27 13.55 2.51
C GLU A 173 2.31 13.04 3.59
N THR A 174 1.61 11.91 3.36
CA THR A 174 0.77 11.31 4.41
C THR A 174 1.54 10.46 5.41
N LEU A 175 2.77 10.07 5.08
CA LEU A 175 3.63 9.27 5.93
C LEU A 175 4.26 10.14 7.03
N PRO A 176 4.56 9.57 8.21
CA PRO A 176 5.24 10.30 9.27
C PRO A 176 6.66 10.70 8.82
N GLU A 177 7.15 11.81 9.37
CA GLU A 177 8.57 12.15 9.29
C GLU A 177 9.37 11.09 10.06
N LYS A 178 10.54 10.71 9.53
CA LYS A 178 11.46 9.79 10.21
C LYS A 178 12.19 10.46 11.35
#